data_AF-A0A177NT50-F1
#
_entry.id   AF-A0A177NT50-F1
#
_cell.length_a   1.000
_cell.length_b   1.000
_cell.length_c   1.000
_cell.angle_alpha   90.00
_cell.angle_beta   90.00
_cell.angle_gamma   90.00
#
_symmetry.space_group_name_H-M   'P 1'
#
loop_
_entity.id
_entity.type
_entity.pdbx_description
1 polymer ?
#
loop_
_entity_poly.entity_id
_entity_poly.type
_entity_poly.pdbx_seq_one_letter_code
_entity_poly.pdbx_strand_id
1 'polypeptide(L)'
;MHSSGGLGEESPHRLIQLLMEGFLARVNSAKGAIVHGDMESKSIYISKAIGITGGLNEALNLEQGGELAANLRQLYGYINSCLLQASRENSEEKLNEVAVLMKEIKEAWDAIA
;
A
#
# COMPACT_ATOMS: atom_id res chain seq x y z
N MET A 1 -36.13 15.82 -18.26
CA MET A 1 -36.03 14.48 -17.62
C MET A 1 -34.60 13.97 -17.81
N HIS A 2 -34.08 13.34 -16.77
CA HIS A 2 -32.67 13.20 -16.40
C HIS A 2 -31.76 12.48 -17.39
N SER A 3 -30.49 12.87 -17.39
CA SER A 3 -29.36 11.92 -17.32
C SER A 3 -28.18 12.63 -16.66
N SER A 4 -28.10 12.44 -15.34
CA SER A 4 -26.91 12.70 -14.53
C SER A 4 -25.91 11.57 -14.77
N GLY A 5 -24.67 11.91 -15.06
CA GLY A 5 -23.57 10.95 -15.18
C GLY A 5 -22.28 11.73 -15.31
N GLY A 6 -21.82 12.30 -14.19
CA GLY A 6 -20.57 13.03 -14.11
C GLY A 6 -19.40 12.13 -14.47
N LEU A 7 -18.92 12.26 -15.71
CA LEU A 7 -17.63 11.80 -16.16
C LEU A 7 -16.59 12.76 -15.57
N GLY A 8 -15.97 12.43 -14.42
CA GLY A 8 -14.89 13.28 -13.90
C GLY A 8 -14.42 13.12 -12.46
N GLU A 9 -14.89 12.15 -11.68
CA GLU A 9 -14.38 11.96 -10.31
C GLU A 9 -13.87 10.54 -10.14
N GLU A 10 -12.58 10.38 -9.83
CA GLU A 10 -12.01 9.08 -9.46
C GLU A 10 -12.81 8.55 -8.26
N SER A 11 -13.54 7.44 -8.46
CA SER A 11 -14.36 6.89 -7.39
C SER A 11 -13.47 6.57 -6.18
N PRO A 12 -13.98 6.64 -4.94
CA PRO A 12 -13.21 6.26 -3.75
C PRO A 12 -12.56 4.88 -3.89
N HIS A 13 -13.22 3.96 -4.60
CA HIS A 13 -12.68 2.66 -4.96
C HIS A 13 -11.40 2.76 -5.81
N ARG A 14 -11.40 3.58 -6.87
CA ARG A 14 -10.24 3.78 -7.74
C ARG A 14 -9.08 4.45 -7.01
N LEU A 15 -9.36 5.38 -6.09
CA LEU A 15 -8.32 6.01 -5.28
C LEU A 15 -7.56 4.98 -4.42
N ILE A 16 -8.27 4.04 -3.79
CA ILE A 16 -7.65 2.96 -3.02
C ILE A 16 -6.80 2.05 -3.93
N GLN A 17 -7.29 1.71 -5.14
CA GLN A 17 -6.51 0.95 -6.12
C GLN A 17 -5.20 1.67 -6.48
N LEU A 18 -5.25 2.97 -6.76
CA LEU A 18 -4.08 3.77 -7.09
C LEU A 18 -3.07 3.86 -5.93
N LEU A 19 -3.55 3.90 -4.68
CA LEU A 19 -2.68 3.83 -3.51
C LEU A 19 -1.96 2.48 -3.44
N MET A 20 -2.67 1.36 -3.65
CA MET A 20 -2.07 0.01 -3.65
C MET A 20 -1.06 -0.17 -4.80
N GLU A 21 -1.40 0.29 -6.02
CA GLU A 21 -0.48 0.33 -7.16
C GLU A 21 0.76 1.19 -6.84
N GLY A 22 0.52 2.35 -6.23
CA GLY A 22 1.54 3.26 -5.75
C GLY A 22 2.50 2.57 -4.79
N PHE A 23 1.97 1.89 -3.76
CA PHE A 23 2.74 1.14 -2.78
C PHE A 23 3.68 0.13 -3.46
N LEU A 24 3.14 -0.71 -4.33
CA LEU A 24 3.90 -1.75 -5.02
C LEU A 24 5.04 -1.16 -5.86
N ALA A 25 4.78 -0.04 -6.55
CA ALA A 25 5.82 0.66 -7.29
C ALA A 25 6.95 1.17 -6.38
N ARG A 26 6.65 1.74 -5.21
CA ARG A 26 7.68 2.21 -4.26
C ARG A 26 8.50 1.05 -3.71
N VAL A 27 7.84 -0.06 -3.35
CA VAL A 27 8.54 -1.25 -2.86
C VAL A 27 9.49 -1.79 -3.94
N ASN A 28 9.06 -1.85 -5.21
CA ASN A 28 9.91 -2.28 -6.30
C ASN A 28 11.11 -1.33 -6.52
N SER A 29 10.89 -0.01 -6.46
CA SER A 29 11.97 0.98 -6.56
C SER A 29 12.95 0.88 -5.39
N ALA A 30 12.47 0.61 -4.17
CA ALA A 30 13.32 0.41 -3.00
C ALA A 30 14.23 -0.82 -3.17
N LYS A 31 13.71 -1.92 -3.73
CA LYS A 31 14.52 -3.10 -4.07
C LYS A 31 15.62 -2.77 -5.08
N GLY A 32 15.27 -2.10 -6.17
CA GLY A 32 16.25 -1.66 -7.18
C GLY A 32 17.35 -0.80 -6.55
N ALA A 33 16.98 0.13 -5.66
CA ALA A 33 17.94 0.97 -4.95
C ALA A 33 18.88 0.16 -4.05
N ILE A 34 18.41 -0.88 -3.36
CA ILE A 34 19.26 -1.81 -2.59
C ILE A 34 20.26 -2.52 -3.52
N VAL A 35 19.79 -3.08 -4.62
CA VAL A 35 20.63 -3.80 -5.61
C VAL A 35 21.75 -2.90 -6.16
N HIS A 36 21.45 -1.62 -6.38
CA HIS A 36 22.41 -0.65 -6.90
C HIS A 36 23.27 0.03 -5.83
N GLY A 37 23.07 -0.27 -4.54
CA GLY A 37 23.79 0.38 -3.44
C GLY A 37 23.34 1.82 -3.15
N ASP A 38 22.23 2.27 -3.73
CA ASP A 38 21.68 3.62 -3.54
C ASP A 38 20.81 3.70 -2.27
N MET A 39 21.47 3.92 -1.13
CA MET A 39 20.81 3.93 0.19
C MET A 39 19.93 5.16 0.42
N GLU A 40 20.19 6.28 -0.27
CA GLU A 40 19.38 7.48 -0.21
C GLU A 40 18.03 7.24 -0.88
N SER A 41 18.05 6.79 -2.14
CA SER A 41 16.83 6.44 -2.87
C SER A 41 16.03 5.36 -2.16
N LYS A 42 16.70 4.32 -1.63
CA LYS A 42 16.06 3.28 -0.82
C LYS A 42 15.27 3.88 0.34
N SER A 43 15.88 4.79 1.09
CA SER A 43 15.24 5.42 2.25
C SER A 43 14.04 6.27 1.84
N ILE A 44 14.13 6.99 0.72
CA ILE A 44 13.01 7.77 0.14
C ILE A 44 11.85 6.86 -0.25
N TYR A 45 12.12 5.78 -0.99
CA TYR A 45 11.07 4.89 -1.47
C TYR A 45 10.37 4.13 -0.34
N ILE A 46 11.12 3.65 0.66
CA ILE A 46 10.51 3.01 1.84
C ILE A 46 9.65 4.00 2.62
N SER A 47 10.13 5.23 2.84
CA SER A 47 9.36 6.26 3.54
C SER A 47 8.04 6.58 2.81
N LYS A 48 8.06 6.63 1.48
CA LYS A 48 6.85 6.81 0.67
C LYS A 48 5.90 5.62 0.78
N ALA A 49 6.40 4.38 0.82
CA ALA A 49 5.56 3.19 1.01
C ALA A 49 4.88 3.18 2.39
N ILE A 50 5.60 3.60 3.44
CA ILE A 50 5.04 3.78 4.80
C ILE A 50 3.93 4.83 4.78
N GLY A 51 4.15 5.98 4.13
CA GLY A 51 3.14 7.04 4.01
C GLY A 51 1.85 6.57 3.32
N ILE A 52 1.98 5.79 2.25
CA ILE A 52 0.82 5.20 1.55
C ILE A 52 0.06 4.23 2.46
N THR A 53 0.77 3.38 3.20
CA THR A 53 0.16 2.44 4.16
C THR A 53 -0.58 3.19 5.28
N GLY A 54 -0.03 4.34 5.72
CA GLY A 54 -0.71 5.26 6.63
C GLY A 54 -2.03 5.77 6.06
N GLY A 55 -2.03 6.27 4.81
CA GLY A 55 -3.24 6.74 4.15
C GLY A 55 -4.30 5.64 3.94
N LEU A 56 -3.87 4.41 3.58
CA LEU A 56 -4.78 3.26 3.49
C LEU A 56 -5.43 2.92 4.84
N ASN A 57 -4.66 3.04 5.92
CA ASN A 57 -5.15 2.78 7.28
C ASN A 57 -6.11 3.88 7.76
N GLU A 58 -5.86 5.14 7.40
CA GLU A 58 -6.77 6.27 7.68
C GLU A 58 -8.09 6.18 6.91
N ALA A 59 -8.08 5.54 5.74
CA ALA A 59 -9.28 5.31 4.94
C ALA A 59 -10.21 4.20 5.49
N LEU A 60 -9.78 3.43 6.50
CA LEU A 60 -10.59 2.38 7.09
C LEU A 60 -11.71 2.95 7.97
N ASN A 61 -12.96 2.59 7.68
CA ASN A 61 -14.07 2.83 8.58
C ASN A 61 -14.15 1.70 9.62
N LEU A 62 -13.60 1.93 10.81
CA LEU A 62 -13.61 0.93 11.89
C LEU A 62 -14.99 0.74 12.53
N GLU A 63 -15.87 1.75 12.47
CA GLU A 63 -17.22 1.68 13.04
C GLU A 63 -18.13 0.78 12.21
N GLN A 64 -18.12 0.92 10.88
CA GLN A 64 -18.92 0.08 9.98
C GLN A 64 -18.20 -1.18 9.51
N GLY A 65 -16.88 -1.14 9.39
CA GLY A 65 -16.09 -2.26 8.86
C GLY A 65 -15.80 -3.38 9.86
N GLY A 66 -16.06 -3.17 11.15
CA GLY A 66 -16.00 -4.18 12.19
C GLY A 66 -14.68 -4.97 12.19
N GLU A 67 -14.79 -6.30 12.26
CA GLU A 67 -13.64 -7.22 12.31
C GLU A 67 -12.75 -7.14 11.06
N LEU A 68 -13.34 -6.96 9.87
CA LEU A 68 -12.58 -6.85 8.63
C LEU A 68 -11.64 -5.63 8.64
N ALA A 69 -12.17 -4.47 9.03
CA ALA A 69 -11.35 -3.27 9.12
C ALA A 69 -10.30 -3.35 10.24
N ALA A 70 -10.61 -4.02 11.35
CA ALA A 70 -9.62 -4.30 12.40
C ALA A 70 -8.48 -5.21 11.92
N ASN A 71 -8.80 -6.25 11.14
CA ASN A 71 -7.81 -7.16 10.57
C ASN A 71 -6.94 -6.47 9.51
N LEU A 72 -7.52 -5.64 8.64
CA LEU A 72 -6.77 -4.82 7.69
C LEU A 72 -5.83 -3.84 8.40
N ARG A 73 -6.29 -3.18 9.47
CA ARG A 73 -5.45 -2.30 10.28
C ARG A 73 -4.25 -3.03 10.89
N GLN A 74 -4.44 -4.25 11.39
CA GLN A 74 -3.35 -5.08 11.91
C GLN A 74 -2.37 -5.46 10.80
N LEU A 75 -2.88 -5.86 9.63
CA LEU A 75 -2.05 -6.21 8.47
C LEU A 75 -1.22 -5.02 7.96
N TYR A 76 -1.81 -3.83 7.88
CA TYR A 76 -1.08 -2.61 7.55
C TYR A 76 -0.02 -2.25 8.60
N GLY A 77 -0.30 -2.50 9.89
CA GLY A 77 0.69 -2.37 10.96
C GLY A 77 1.87 -3.34 10.83
N TYR A 78 1.59 -4.58 10.43
CA TYR A 78 2.62 -5.58 10.15
C TYR A 78 3.48 -5.19 8.94
N ILE A 79 2.85 -4.76 7.82
CA ILE A 79 3.54 -4.27 6.63
C ILE A 79 4.50 -3.12 6.98
N ASN A 80 4.06 -2.14 7.78
CA ASN A 80 4.92 -1.04 8.23
C ASN A 80 6.12 -1.53 9.05
N SER A 81 5.91 -2.52 9.93
CA SER A 81 6.99 -3.12 10.72
C SER A 81 8.01 -3.83 9.83
N CYS A 82 7.57 -4.54 8.80
CA CYS A 82 8.43 -5.18 7.82
C CYS A 82 9.20 -4.16 6.96
N LEU A 83 8.56 -3.06 6.54
CA LEU A 83 9.23 -1.97 5.82
C LEU A 83 10.36 -1.32 6.64
N LEU A 84 10.13 -1.10 7.94
CA LEU A 84 11.15 -0.57 8.84
C LEU A 84 12.33 -1.53 9.00
N GLN A 85 12.04 -2.83 9.19
CA GLN A 85 13.08 -3.87 9.24
C GLN A 85 13.85 -3.94 7.92
N ALA A 86 13.15 -3.93 6.78
CA ALA A 86 13.75 -3.92 5.44
C ALA A 86 14.68 -2.71 5.25
N SER A 87 14.29 -1.54 5.74
CA SER A 87 15.13 -0.33 5.68
C SER A 87 16.41 -0.47 6.49
N ARG A 88 16.31 -1.03 7.70
CA ARG A 88 17.44 -1.22 8.62
C ARG A 88 18.41 -2.28 8.11
N GLU A 89 17.88 -3.37 7.57
CA GLU A 89 18.65 -4.56 7.19
C GLU A 89 19.00 -4.60 5.70
N ASN A 90 18.49 -3.65 4.90
CA ASN A 90 18.52 -3.67 3.44
C ASN A 90 18.01 -5.00 2.88
N SER A 91 16.94 -5.54 3.48
CA SER A 91 16.41 -6.86 3.15
C SER A 91 15.41 -6.80 1.99
N GLU A 92 15.82 -7.26 0.81
CA GLU A 92 14.93 -7.46 -0.34
C GLU A 92 13.85 -8.51 -0.07
N GLU A 93 14.15 -9.51 0.76
CA GLU A 93 13.21 -10.55 1.16
C GLU A 93 11.99 -9.95 1.89
N LYS A 94 12.24 -9.06 2.86
CA LYS A 94 11.16 -8.33 3.55
C LYS A 94 10.37 -7.41 2.62
N LEU A 95 11.03 -6.81 1.62
CA LEU A 95 10.35 -6.04 0.57
C LEU A 95 9.48 -6.93 -0.33
N ASN A 96 9.91 -8.16 -0.64
CA ASN A 96 9.10 -9.11 -1.38
C ASN A 96 7.88 -9.55 -0.58
N GLU A 97 8.05 -9.82 0.71
CA GLU A 97 6.97 -10.21 1.61
C GLU A 97 5.85 -9.17 1.63
N VAL A 98 6.18 -7.89 1.88
CA VAL A 98 5.16 -6.83 1.90
C VAL A 98 4.54 -6.57 0.52
N ALA A 99 5.28 -6.83 -0.57
CA ALA A 99 4.73 -6.75 -1.91
C ALA A 99 3.70 -7.86 -2.19
N VAL A 100 3.93 -9.07 -1.68
CA VAL A 100 2.97 -10.19 -1.79
C VAL A 100 1.71 -9.85 -0.99
N LEU A 101 1.86 -9.44 0.27
CA LEU A 101 0.71 -9.06 1.10
C LEU A 101 -0.14 -7.95 0.46
N MET A 102 0.49 -6.89 -0.06
CA MET A 102 -0.27 -5.83 -0.73
C MET A 102 -0.94 -6.28 -2.02
N LYS A 103 -0.33 -7.20 -2.79
CA LYS A 103 -0.95 -7.77 -3.99
C LYS A 103 -2.21 -8.56 -3.65
N GLU A 104 -2.16 -9.41 -2.63
CA GLU A 104 -3.33 -10.18 -2.20
C GLU A 104 -4.49 -9.26 -1.78
N ILE A 105 -4.20 -8.18 -1.03
CA ILE A 105 -5.22 -7.18 -0.66
C ILE A 105 -5.76 -6.49 -1.91
N LYS A 106 -4.89 -6.11 -2.85
CA LYS A 106 -5.30 -5.45 -4.10
C LYS A 106 -6.17 -6.36 -4.96
N GLU A 107 -5.81 -7.64 -5.10
CA GLU A 107 -6.58 -8.61 -5.87
C GLU A 107 -7.99 -8.80 -5.27
N ALA A 108 -8.08 -8.91 -3.94
CA ALA A 108 -9.36 -8.96 -3.25
C ALA A 108 -10.19 -7.66 -3.45
N TRP A 109 -9.53 -6.50 -3.45
CA TRP A 109 -10.16 -5.21 -3.69
C TRP A 109 -10.64 -5.05 -5.13
N ASP A 110 -9.86 -5.47 -6.12
CA ASP A 110 -10.25 -5.41 -7.54
C ASP A 110 -11.46 -6.29 -7.83
N ALA A 111 -11.66 -7.37 -7.07
CA ALA A 111 -12.76 -8.31 -7.26
C ALA A 111 -14.14 -7.78 -6.79
N ILE A 112 -14.21 -6.65 -6.08
CA ILE A 112 -15.45 -6.06 -5.57
C ILE A 112 -15.91 -4.81 -6.34
N ALA A 113 -15.24 -4.48 -7.45
CA ALA A 113 -15.55 -3.34 -8.32
C ALA A 113 -16.77 -3.56 -9.22
#